data_AF-A0AAV5QIZ9-F1
#
_entry.id   AF-A0AAV5QIZ9-F1
#
_cell.length_a   1.000
_cell.length_b   1.000
_cell.length_c   1.000
_cell.angle_alpha   90.00
_cell.angle_beta   90.00
_cell.angle_gamma   90.00
#
_symmetry.space_group_name_H-M   'P 1'
#
loop_
_entity.id
_entity.type
_entity.pdbx_description
1 polymer ?
#
loop_
_entity_poly.entity_id
_entity_poly.type
_entity_poly.pdbx_seq_one_letter_code
_entity_poly.pdbx_strand_id
1 'polypeptide(L)'
;MITPFFEASQDDEFLVVKIKIPNLKFNNNKSLSLTIDGQLFIFHLTPYYLRLRFSQELLNEDDLPEFDLQTGEEIIKRRQTRYDMDTENLVISLPKKTKGEFFTDLEFVHKLMSNAIEVKLPTVTTNEDDIEMKEVQTTTSSSDSNDKQPSAQQQTKLIEEIDINNPKLTTNDIKQHIENFENLTGKEFNWQFKQDFNKQEITNPNIHYGFNDSYNTVIENSVINGSNDINELSNPGTLTANERIVERRVKENYSFNEDFYVANYLLEKYGAQDNDYDYEMLNNSIEWKSPIKTKWLKHQKQAMDKSSLPDVQYSKELKQLMIDLPKSKSTYEIKDLDSIYYAIVAILFASNLNSRINCGEDNVDSAWLIGKIVPQFSYLDNEFISDENEEKVVEVPNIKIHSEPQEGLMKEISTTNYTTPATQVSGSSLSLSKLKDLLIILVKRSLIYPLFRNYNLITKVLEDTYFSLRFGLKKIIESLLITRELFRKHSNYYVYNIIWFNDLLDFLIVKVDTDLVNNNIIRRLSHVFHGITKDLKKSDIVFEKLNMGEDFDEEVSTDKKAEEDQEDIELLETTDLEQLEIIAEELYRDSQNQG
;
A
#
# COMPACT_ATOMS: atom_id res chain seq x y z
N MET A 1 -14.47 -8.48 8.61
CA MET A 1 -15.34 -8.74 9.77
C MET A 1 -15.11 -10.16 10.22
N ILE A 2 -14.85 -10.39 11.50
CA ILE A 2 -14.50 -11.70 12.07
C ILE A 2 -15.64 -12.12 13.00
N THR A 3 -16.10 -13.37 12.89
CA THR A 3 -17.05 -13.92 13.87
C THR A 3 -16.26 -14.40 15.09
N PRO A 4 -16.43 -13.77 16.28
CA PRO A 4 -15.74 -14.22 17.48
C PRO A 4 -16.29 -15.57 17.96
N PHE A 5 -15.48 -16.34 18.69
CA PHE A 5 -15.97 -17.50 19.41
C PHE A 5 -16.93 -17.05 20.52
N PHE A 6 -18.09 -17.67 20.63
CA PHE A 6 -19.09 -17.32 21.62
C PHE A 6 -19.78 -18.55 22.21
N GLU A 7 -20.27 -18.40 23.43
CA GLU A 7 -21.08 -19.37 24.15
C GLU A 7 -22.33 -18.67 24.69
N ALA A 8 -23.49 -19.31 24.55
CA ALA A 8 -24.75 -18.80 25.09
C ALA A 8 -25.23 -19.73 26.22
N SER A 9 -25.60 -19.13 27.35
CA SER A 9 -26.14 -19.81 28.53
C SER A 9 -27.33 -19.02 29.07
N GLN A 10 -28.15 -19.61 29.92
CA GLN A 10 -29.33 -18.92 30.45
C GLN A 10 -29.57 -19.24 31.92
N ASP A 11 -30.13 -18.26 32.62
CA ASP A 11 -30.72 -18.36 33.94
C ASP A 11 -32.24 -18.10 33.83
N ASP A 12 -32.96 -18.18 34.95
CA ASP A 12 -34.42 -17.92 34.97
C ASP A 12 -34.78 -16.48 34.56
N GLU A 13 -33.87 -15.51 34.78
CA GLU A 13 -34.11 -14.09 34.52
C GLU A 13 -33.30 -13.52 33.33
N PHE A 14 -32.12 -14.07 33.04
CA PHE A 14 -31.20 -13.53 32.01
C PHE A 14 -30.72 -14.60 31.03
N LEU A 15 -30.45 -14.16 29.80
CA LEU A 15 -29.67 -14.87 28.81
C LEU A 15 -28.24 -14.32 28.81
N VAL A 16 -27.25 -15.17 29.07
CA VAL A 16 -25.85 -14.80 29.22
C VAL A 16 -25.05 -15.25 28.00
N VAL A 17 -24.58 -14.29 27.21
CA VAL A 17 -23.72 -14.50 26.04
C VAL A 17 -22.28 -14.16 26.40
N LYS A 18 -21.38 -15.14 26.32
CA LYS A 18 -19.94 -14.97 26.53
C LYS A 18 -19.24 -14.94 25.18
N ILE A 19 -18.50 -13.87 24.90
CA ILE A 19 -17.79 -13.67 23.64
C ILE A 19 -16.30 -13.58 23.94
N LYS A 20 -15.49 -14.47 23.35
CA LYS A 20 -14.04 -14.47 23.55
C LYS A 20 -13.38 -13.43 22.67
N ILE A 21 -12.79 -12.41 23.29
CA ILE A 21 -12.17 -11.28 22.59
C ILE A 21 -10.78 -11.05 23.20
N PRO A 22 -9.73 -11.65 22.61
CA PRO A 22 -8.37 -11.48 23.10
C PRO A 22 -7.90 -10.03 22.94
N ASN A 23 -7.20 -9.51 23.95
CA ASN A 23 -6.57 -8.18 23.93
C ASN A 23 -7.53 -7.00 23.63
N LEU A 24 -8.72 -6.98 24.25
CA LEU A 24 -9.66 -5.87 24.13
C LEU A 24 -9.06 -4.56 24.70
N LYS A 25 -8.71 -3.62 23.82
CA LYS A 25 -8.37 -2.23 24.19
C LYS A 25 -9.60 -1.34 24.05
N PHE A 26 -10.14 -0.86 25.17
CA PHE A 26 -11.12 0.23 25.16
C PHE A 26 -10.42 1.53 24.76
N ASN A 27 -10.28 1.78 23.45
CA ASN A 27 -9.89 3.10 22.96
C ASN A 27 -11.15 3.97 22.89
N ASN A 28 -11.04 5.24 23.29
CA ASN A 28 -12.13 6.22 23.30
C ASN A 28 -12.86 6.43 21.95
N ASN A 29 -12.33 5.89 20.84
CA ASN A 29 -12.85 6.06 19.48
C ASN A 29 -13.44 4.77 18.85
N LYS A 30 -13.52 3.64 19.57
CA LYS A 30 -14.22 2.43 19.09
C LYS A 30 -15.49 2.22 19.91
N SER A 31 -16.63 2.65 19.37
CA SER A 31 -17.94 2.44 20.00
C SER A 31 -18.33 0.96 19.91
N LEU A 32 -18.41 0.30 21.06
CA LEU A 32 -19.12 -0.95 21.21
C LEU A 32 -20.61 -0.69 20.90
N SER A 33 -21.17 -1.39 19.92
CA SER A 33 -22.59 -1.27 19.57
C SER A 33 -23.31 -2.60 19.81
N LEU A 34 -24.39 -2.53 20.58
CA LEU A 34 -25.23 -3.67 20.94
C LEU A 34 -26.67 -3.32 20.62
N THR A 35 -27.30 -4.07 19.72
CA THR A 35 -28.70 -3.87 19.34
C THR A 35 -29.48 -5.14 19.61
N ILE A 36 -30.61 -5.01 20.29
CA ILE A 36 -31.60 -6.09 20.42
C ILE A 36 -32.82 -5.67 19.61
N ASP A 37 -33.35 -6.60 18.83
CA ASP A 37 -34.59 -6.42 18.10
C ASP A 37 -35.41 -7.70 18.21
N GLY A 38 -36.23 -7.80 19.27
CA GLY A 38 -37.05 -8.96 19.58
C GLY A 38 -36.20 -10.23 19.77
N GLN A 39 -36.23 -11.12 18.79
CA GLN A 39 -35.43 -12.37 18.80
C GLN A 39 -33.97 -12.17 18.36
N LEU A 40 -33.64 -11.01 17.81
CA LEU A 40 -32.34 -10.75 17.21
C LEU A 40 -31.42 -10.01 18.18
N PHE A 41 -30.19 -10.48 18.26
CA PHE A 41 -29.10 -9.83 18.98
C PHE A 41 -27.94 -9.54 18.03
N ILE A 42 -27.56 -8.28 17.91
CA ILE A 42 -26.44 -7.82 17.10
C ILE A 42 -25.37 -7.25 18.01
N PHE A 43 -24.16 -7.78 17.87
CA PHE A 43 -22.93 -7.32 18.51
C PHE A 43 -21.97 -6.84 17.42
N HIS A 44 -21.49 -5.61 17.53
CA HIS A 44 -20.50 -5.07 16.60
C HIS A 44 -19.40 -4.30 17.35
N LEU A 45 -18.17 -4.72 17.09
CA LEU A 45 -16.94 -4.16 17.63
C LEU A 45 -15.77 -4.44 16.68
N THR A 46 -15.35 -3.49 15.86
CA THR A 46 -14.32 -3.69 14.82
C THR A 46 -13.03 -4.34 15.35
N PRO A 47 -12.66 -5.55 14.87
CA PRO A 47 -13.11 -6.23 13.64
C PRO A 47 -14.25 -7.25 13.79
N TYR A 48 -14.75 -7.48 15.01
CA TYR A 48 -15.75 -8.48 15.36
C TYR A 48 -17.18 -8.06 15.03
N TYR A 49 -17.94 -8.99 14.45
CA TYR A 49 -19.37 -8.85 14.19
C TYR A 49 -20.06 -10.18 14.50
N LEU A 50 -21.16 -10.12 15.27
CA LEU A 50 -21.94 -11.29 15.61
C LEU A 50 -23.44 -10.95 15.54
N ARG A 51 -24.19 -11.79 14.84
CA ARG A 51 -25.64 -11.69 14.70
C ARG A 51 -26.24 -13.01 15.14
N LEU A 52 -26.93 -12.99 16.27
CA LEU A 52 -27.57 -14.17 16.85
C LEU A 52 -29.09 -14.01 16.79
N ARG A 53 -29.78 -15.08 16.43
CA ARG A 53 -31.23 -15.18 16.49
C ARG A 53 -31.61 -16.23 17.53
N PHE A 54 -32.36 -15.82 18.54
CA PHE A 54 -32.83 -16.68 19.60
C PHE A 54 -34.23 -17.21 19.31
N SER A 55 -34.61 -18.29 20.00
CA SER A 55 -35.93 -18.92 19.88
C SER A 55 -37.06 -18.05 20.44
N GLN A 56 -36.76 -17.21 21.43
CA GLN A 56 -37.71 -16.33 22.10
C GLN A 56 -37.24 -14.87 22.10
N GLU A 57 -38.17 -13.96 22.37
CA GLU A 57 -37.93 -12.52 22.36
C GLU A 57 -37.19 -12.06 23.63
N LEU A 58 -36.23 -11.17 23.42
CA LEU A 58 -35.51 -10.45 24.46
C LEU A 58 -36.19 -9.10 24.73
N LEU A 59 -35.99 -8.55 25.93
CA LEU A 59 -36.52 -7.24 26.28
C LEU A 59 -35.63 -6.13 25.67
N ASN A 60 -36.25 -5.23 24.91
CA ASN A 60 -35.57 -4.05 24.36
C ASN A 60 -35.34 -2.99 25.45
N GLU A 61 -34.29 -2.19 25.29
CA GLU A 61 -33.90 -1.15 26.25
C GLU A 61 -34.91 0.00 26.33
N ASP A 62 -35.65 0.24 25.25
CA ASP A 62 -36.68 1.29 25.14
C ASP A 62 -38.03 0.92 25.81
N ASP A 63 -38.23 -0.36 26.13
CA ASP A 63 -39.47 -0.87 26.76
C ASP A 63 -39.37 -0.94 28.30
N LEU A 64 -38.31 -0.38 28.90
CA LEU A 64 -38.12 -0.36 30.34
C LEU A 64 -39.06 0.70 30.99
N PRO A 65 -39.94 0.32 31.93
CA PRO A 65 -40.69 1.30 32.70
C PRO A 65 -39.75 2.11 33.61
N GLU A 66 -39.79 3.43 33.49
CA GLU A 66 -39.21 4.34 34.47
C GLU A 66 -40.00 4.25 35.79
N PHE A 67 -39.31 3.75 36.82
CA PHE A 67 -39.51 4.06 38.25
C PHE A 67 -40.96 3.99 38.79
N ASP A 68 -41.34 2.86 39.41
CA ASP A 68 -42.57 2.80 40.21
C ASP A 68 -42.36 3.50 41.57
N LEU A 69 -42.88 4.74 41.67
CA LEU A 69 -42.76 5.65 42.82
C LEU A 69 -43.54 5.20 44.06
N GLN A 70 -44.25 4.06 44.05
CA GLN A 70 -45.12 3.67 45.16
C GLN A 70 -44.63 2.47 45.98
N THR A 71 -43.77 1.61 45.44
CA THR A 71 -43.34 0.37 46.11
C THR A 71 -41.84 0.33 46.43
N GLY A 72 -41.01 1.19 45.82
CA GLY A 72 -39.59 1.29 46.15
C GLY A 72 -38.74 0.06 45.82
N GLU A 73 -39.26 -0.90 45.06
CA GLU A 73 -38.51 -2.05 44.57
C GLU A 73 -38.11 -1.88 43.09
N GLU A 74 -36.82 -2.09 42.78
CA GLU A 74 -36.25 -2.12 41.42
C GLU A 74 -36.70 -3.41 40.71
N ILE A 75 -37.67 -3.35 39.80
CA ILE A 75 -38.25 -4.57 39.20
C ILE A 75 -37.54 -5.05 37.92
N ILE A 76 -36.71 -4.23 37.26
CA ILE A 76 -35.95 -4.69 36.06
C ILE A 76 -34.50 -4.19 36.08
N LYS A 77 -33.56 -5.12 36.27
CA LYS A 77 -32.11 -4.84 36.16
C LYS A 77 -31.77 -4.58 34.68
N ARG A 78 -31.12 -3.45 34.41
CA ARG A 78 -30.55 -3.12 33.10
C ARG A 78 -29.60 -4.21 32.61
N ARG A 79 -29.41 -4.30 31.30
CA ARG A 79 -28.38 -5.15 30.67
C ARG A 79 -27.04 -4.92 31.37
N GLN A 80 -26.35 -6.01 31.71
CA GLN A 80 -25.01 -5.94 32.31
C GLN A 80 -23.97 -6.49 31.35
N THR A 81 -22.98 -5.66 31.02
CA THR A 81 -21.82 -6.05 30.23
C THR A 81 -20.58 -5.99 31.12
N ARG A 82 -19.85 -7.09 31.24
CA ARG A 82 -18.61 -7.19 32.03
C ARG A 82 -17.53 -7.85 31.20
N TYR A 83 -16.32 -7.31 31.26
CA TYR A 83 -15.15 -7.92 30.64
C TYR A 83 -14.28 -8.57 31.72
N ASP A 84 -14.02 -9.85 31.58
CA ASP A 84 -13.13 -10.61 32.46
C ASP A 84 -11.73 -10.66 31.83
N MET A 85 -10.76 -10.00 32.49
CA MET A 85 -9.38 -9.90 32.00
C MET A 85 -8.64 -11.24 32.07
N ASP A 86 -8.98 -12.11 33.02
CA ASP A 86 -8.26 -13.37 33.24
C ASP A 86 -8.66 -14.43 32.20
N THR A 87 -9.91 -14.40 31.75
CA THR A 87 -10.44 -15.36 30.78
C THR A 87 -10.60 -14.79 29.36
N GLU A 88 -10.30 -13.50 29.17
CA GLU A 88 -10.45 -12.73 27.92
C GLU A 88 -11.86 -12.83 27.32
N ASN A 89 -12.88 -12.93 28.19
CA ASN A 89 -14.27 -13.08 27.79
C ASN A 89 -15.08 -11.83 28.13
N LEU A 90 -15.81 -11.34 27.13
CA LEU A 90 -16.85 -10.35 27.29
C LEU A 90 -18.17 -11.06 27.62
N VAL A 91 -18.67 -10.86 28.83
CA VAL A 91 -19.92 -11.46 29.34
C VAL A 91 -21.04 -10.43 29.24
N ILE A 92 -22.06 -10.73 28.44
CA ILE A 92 -23.23 -9.87 28.20
C ILE A 92 -24.47 -10.59 28.74
N SER A 93 -25.12 -9.98 29.74
CA SER A 93 -26.35 -10.48 30.35
C SER A 93 -27.57 -9.72 29.80
N LEU A 94 -28.41 -10.41 29.05
CA LEU A 94 -29.58 -9.89 28.35
C LEU A 94 -30.86 -10.29 29.10
N PRO A 95 -31.73 -9.35 29.53
CA PRO A 95 -32.98 -9.69 30.20
C PRO A 95 -33.97 -10.36 29.24
N LYS A 96 -34.64 -11.41 29.74
CA LYS A 96 -35.71 -12.11 29.00
C LYS A 96 -37.00 -11.28 29.01
N LYS A 97 -37.80 -11.34 27.94
CA LYS A 97 -39.11 -10.66 27.88
C LYS A 97 -40.11 -11.22 28.89
N THR A 98 -40.11 -12.55 29.10
CA THR A 98 -40.88 -13.19 30.16
C THR A 98 -39.93 -13.92 31.13
N LYS A 99 -40.09 -13.67 32.45
CA LYS A 99 -39.25 -14.30 33.48
C LYS A 99 -39.60 -15.80 33.58
N GLY A 100 -38.59 -16.67 33.56
CA GLY A 100 -38.75 -18.12 33.66
C GLY A 100 -38.94 -18.86 32.32
N GLU A 101 -38.93 -18.16 31.18
CA GLU A 101 -39.03 -18.79 29.86
C GLU A 101 -37.69 -19.41 29.43
N PHE A 102 -37.74 -20.65 28.95
CA PHE A 102 -36.56 -21.43 28.59
C PHE A 102 -36.25 -21.31 27.10
N PHE A 103 -35.05 -20.83 26.78
CA PHE A 103 -34.56 -20.66 25.41
C PHE A 103 -34.03 -22.00 24.91
N THR A 104 -34.63 -22.55 23.85
CA THR A 104 -34.16 -23.80 23.24
C THR A 104 -32.97 -23.55 22.34
N ASP A 105 -32.16 -24.60 22.11
CA ASP A 105 -31.10 -24.67 21.11
C ASP A 105 -29.88 -23.74 21.33
N LEU A 106 -29.64 -23.28 22.57
CA LEU A 106 -28.48 -22.42 22.89
C LEU A 106 -27.12 -23.09 22.66
N GLU A 107 -27.06 -24.42 22.69
CA GLU A 107 -25.83 -25.21 22.43
C GLU A 107 -25.51 -25.30 20.92
N PHE A 108 -26.50 -25.07 20.06
CA PHE A 108 -26.35 -25.21 18.61
C PHE A 108 -25.98 -23.86 17.97
N VAL A 109 -24.69 -23.53 18.03
CA VAL A 109 -24.08 -22.30 17.46
C VAL A 109 -24.56 -22.02 16.02
N HIS A 110 -24.61 -23.05 15.17
CA HIS A 110 -25.03 -22.90 13.77
C HIS A 110 -26.49 -22.47 13.62
N LYS A 111 -27.37 -22.88 14.56
CA LYS A 111 -28.80 -22.51 14.55
C LYS A 111 -28.99 -21.07 14.99
N LEU A 112 -28.23 -20.64 16.00
CA LEU A 112 -28.21 -19.25 16.47
C LEU A 112 -27.70 -18.27 15.41
N MET A 113 -26.81 -18.70 14.52
CA MET A 113 -26.30 -17.86 13.42
C MET A 113 -27.09 -17.98 12.10
N SER A 114 -28.12 -18.82 12.05
CA SER A 114 -28.85 -19.10 10.81
C SER A 114 -29.94 -18.05 10.52
N ASN A 115 -30.16 -17.76 9.23
CA ASN A 115 -31.23 -16.87 8.77
C ASN A 115 -32.57 -17.63 8.55
N ALA A 116 -32.62 -18.94 8.77
CA ALA A 116 -33.73 -19.79 8.36
C ALA A 116 -34.81 -19.88 9.45
N ILE A 117 -36.04 -19.52 9.10
CA ILE A 117 -37.23 -19.82 9.90
C ILE A 117 -37.60 -21.27 9.60
N GLU A 118 -37.42 -22.18 10.57
CA GLU A 118 -37.99 -23.53 10.48
C GLU A 118 -39.52 -23.43 10.66
N VAL A 119 -40.26 -23.39 9.55
CA VAL A 119 -41.71 -23.60 9.56
C VAL A 119 -41.96 -25.08 9.85
N LYS A 120 -42.34 -25.42 11.08
CA LYS A 120 -42.85 -26.75 11.41
C LYS A 120 -44.29 -26.89 10.87
N LEU A 121 -44.47 -27.60 9.76
CA LEU A 121 -45.80 -28.08 9.36
C LEU A 121 -46.30 -29.13 10.37
N PRO A 122 -47.61 -29.15 10.69
CA PRO A 122 -48.16 -30.11 11.63
C PRO A 122 -48.29 -31.51 11.01
N THR A 123 -47.93 -32.49 11.82
CA THR A 123 -47.97 -33.94 11.59
C THR A 123 -49.41 -34.43 11.34
N VAL A 124 -49.63 -35.16 10.24
CA VAL A 124 -50.76 -36.09 10.11
C VAL A 124 -50.21 -37.49 9.90
N THR A 125 -50.69 -38.41 10.74
CA THR A 125 -50.37 -39.83 10.80
C THR A 125 -50.91 -40.61 9.60
N THR A 126 -50.07 -41.52 9.09
CA THR A 126 -50.37 -42.84 8.50
C THR A 126 -51.33 -42.91 7.31
N ASN A 127 -50.84 -43.33 6.14
CA ASN A 127 -50.93 -44.74 5.72
C ASN A 127 -50.10 -44.98 4.45
N GLU A 128 -49.64 -46.23 4.37
CA GLU A 128 -48.90 -46.88 3.30
C GLU A 128 -49.66 -46.80 1.96
N ASP A 129 -48.93 -46.59 0.86
CA ASP A 129 -48.95 -47.41 -0.36
C ASP A 129 -48.36 -46.64 -1.57
N ASP A 130 -47.62 -47.39 -2.38
CA ASP A 130 -47.17 -47.10 -3.75
C ASP A 130 -45.98 -46.12 -3.95
N ILE A 131 -44.74 -46.60 -4.16
CA ILE A 131 -44.16 -47.24 -5.36
C ILE A 131 -43.53 -46.22 -6.34
N GLU A 132 -42.22 -46.42 -6.55
CA GLU A 132 -41.37 -46.15 -7.73
C GLU A 132 -40.90 -44.72 -8.11
N MET A 133 -39.61 -44.49 -7.83
CA MET A 133 -38.51 -44.40 -8.82
C MET A 133 -38.93 -44.07 -10.27
N LYS A 134 -38.44 -42.94 -10.81
CA LYS A 134 -37.57 -42.98 -12.01
C LYS A 134 -36.90 -41.66 -12.34
N GLU A 135 -35.60 -41.79 -12.59
CA GLU A 135 -34.71 -40.92 -13.35
C GLU A 135 -35.34 -40.39 -14.63
N VAL A 136 -34.94 -39.19 -15.07
CA VAL A 136 -34.51 -38.98 -16.47
C VAL A 136 -33.39 -37.93 -16.51
N GLN A 137 -32.22 -38.39 -16.94
CA GLN A 137 -31.10 -37.62 -17.47
C GLN A 137 -31.42 -37.04 -18.86
N THR A 138 -30.68 -35.98 -19.24
CA THR A 138 -30.25 -35.62 -20.62
C THR A 138 -31.37 -35.18 -21.60
N THR A 139 -31.22 -34.20 -22.50
CA THR A 139 -30.07 -33.60 -23.19
C THR A 139 -30.59 -32.38 -24.00
N THR A 140 -29.69 -31.43 -24.25
CA THR A 140 -29.53 -30.59 -25.47
C THR A 140 -30.27 -31.10 -26.73
N SER A 141 -30.81 -30.32 -27.67
CA SER A 141 -30.42 -29.01 -28.25
C SER A 141 -31.37 -28.65 -29.41
N SER A 142 -31.33 -27.38 -29.85
CA SER A 142 -31.64 -26.85 -31.21
C SER A 142 -33.07 -27.01 -31.76
N SER A 143 -33.67 -26.09 -32.53
CA SER A 143 -33.26 -24.86 -33.19
C SER A 143 -34.52 -24.15 -33.75
N ASP A 144 -34.31 -22.92 -34.23
CA ASP A 144 -35.02 -22.26 -35.34
C ASP A 144 -36.26 -21.38 -35.08
N SER A 145 -35.95 -20.08 -34.98
CA SER A 145 -36.47 -18.96 -35.79
C SER A 145 -37.81 -19.12 -36.54
N ASN A 146 -38.77 -18.22 -36.28
CA ASN A 146 -39.06 -17.10 -37.19
C ASN A 146 -40.22 -16.19 -36.72
N ASP A 147 -39.93 -14.89 -36.77
CA ASP A 147 -40.73 -13.78 -37.32
C ASP A 147 -42.15 -13.43 -36.82
N LYS A 148 -42.20 -12.18 -36.33
CA LYS A 148 -43.14 -11.09 -36.67
C LYS A 148 -44.39 -10.83 -35.81
N GLN A 149 -44.21 -9.73 -35.08
CA GLN A 149 -45.07 -8.55 -34.93
C GLN A 149 -46.25 -8.56 -33.94
N PRO A 150 -46.50 -7.40 -33.31
CA PRO A 150 -47.12 -7.31 -32.00
C PRO A 150 -48.63 -7.18 -32.15
N SER A 151 -49.37 -8.05 -31.46
CA SER A 151 -50.81 -7.90 -31.33
C SER A 151 -51.14 -7.23 -30.00
N ALA A 152 -51.61 -5.99 -30.11
CA ALA A 152 -52.46 -5.25 -29.18
C ALA A 152 -52.05 -5.27 -27.69
N GLN A 153 -51.32 -4.23 -27.29
CA GLN A 153 -51.34 -3.74 -25.91
C GLN A 153 -52.80 -3.46 -25.50
N GLN A 154 -53.43 -4.40 -24.81
CA GLN A 154 -54.47 -4.04 -23.86
C GLN A 154 -53.74 -3.30 -22.75
N GLN A 155 -53.85 -1.97 -22.75
CA GLN A 155 -53.50 -1.16 -21.58
C GLN A 155 -54.34 -1.67 -20.42
N THR A 156 -53.78 -2.58 -19.61
CA THR A 156 -54.26 -2.80 -18.27
C THR A 156 -54.05 -1.47 -17.56
N LYS A 157 -55.14 -0.89 -17.07
CA LYS A 157 -55.05 0.34 -16.28
C LYS A 157 -54.09 0.03 -15.12
N LEU A 158 -53.12 0.92 -14.90
CA LEU A 158 -52.10 0.74 -13.86
C LEU A 158 -52.70 0.51 -12.46
N ILE A 159 -53.93 0.97 -12.26
CA ILE A 159 -54.73 0.80 -11.07
C ILE A 159 -56.11 0.31 -11.51
N GLU A 160 -56.49 -0.89 -11.07
CA GLU A 160 -57.84 -1.44 -11.22
C GLU A 160 -58.48 -1.39 -9.83
N GLU A 161 -59.41 -0.46 -9.62
CA GLU A 161 -60.13 -0.33 -8.35
C GLU A 161 -61.14 -1.48 -8.22
N ILE A 162 -60.97 -2.29 -7.18
CA ILE A 162 -61.90 -3.37 -6.85
C ILE A 162 -63.11 -2.75 -6.16
N ASP A 163 -64.27 -2.77 -6.81
CA ASP A 163 -65.53 -2.31 -6.19
C ASP A 163 -66.01 -3.35 -5.17
N ILE A 164 -65.76 -3.05 -3.89
CA ILE A 164 -66.04 -3.92 -2.73
C ILE A 164 -67.55 -4.18 -2.56
N ASN A 165 -68.42 -3.37 -3.18
CA ASN A 165 -69.87 -3.48 -3.05
C ASN A 165 -70.54 -4.36 -4.12
N ASN A 166 -69.78 -4.96 -5.02
CA ASN A 166 -70.34 -5.83 -6.05
C ASN A 166 -70.70 -7.22 -5.47
N PRO A 167 -71.99 -7.62 -5.41
CA PRO A 167 -72.44 -8.83 -4.73
C PRO A 167 -72.06 -10.14 -5.45
N LYS A 168 -71.24 -10.08 -6.50
CA LYS A 168 -70.74 -11.23 -7.25
C LYS A 168 -69.24 -11.50 -7.05
N LEU A 169 -68.53 -10.73 -6.23
CA LEU A 169 -67.14 -11.04 -5.90
C LEU A 169 -67.06 -12.06 -4.77
N THR A 170 -66.55 -13.25 -5.07
CA THR A 170 -66.24 -14.28 -4.07
C THR A 170 -64.80 -14.11 -3.61
N THR A 171 -64.47 -14.46 -2.35
CA THR A 171 -63.10 -14.35 -1.80
C THR A 171 -62.06 -15.12 -2.63
N ASN A 172 -62.48 -16.17 -3.34
CA ASN A 172 -61.63 -16.95 -4.23
C ASN A 172 -61.29 -16.21 -5.53
N ASP A 173 -62.18 -15.36 -6.04
CA ASP A 173 -61.95 -14.58 -7.26
C ASP A 173 -60.90 -13.48 -7.00
N ILE A 174 -60.92 -12.87 -5.81
CA ILE A 174 -59.90 -11.90 -5.38
C ILE A 174 -58.54 -12.57 -5.23
N LYS A 175 -58.49 -13.77 -4.62
CA LYS A 175 -57.25 -14.53 -4.47
C LYS A 175 -56.65 -14.91 -5.82
N GLN A 176 -57.46 -15.41 -6.76
CA GLN A 176 -57.00 -15.72 -8.11
C GLN A 176 -56.52 -14.48 -8.86
N HIS A 177 -57.15 -13.33 -8.65
CA HIS A 177 -56.71 -12.08 -9.27
C HIS A 177 -55.34 -11.61 -8.73
N ILE A 178 -55.12 -11.69 -7.41
CA ILE A 178 -53.83 -11.38 -6.77
C ILE A 178 -52.75 -12.36 -7.27
N GLU A 179 -53.05 -13.66 -7.26
CA GLU A 179 -52.12 -14.70 -7.68
C GLU A 179 -51.76 -14.58 -9.17
N ASN A 180 -52.71 -14.20 -10.02
CA ASN A 180 -52.45 -13.90 -11.42
C ASN A 180 -51.63 -12.61 -11.59
N PHE A 181 -51.91 -11.56 -10.81
CA PHE A 181 -51.15 -10.31 -10.84
C PHE A 181 -49.69 -10.51 -10.42
N GLU A 182 -49.45 -11.21 -9.30
CA GLU A 182 -48.10 -11.55 -8.82
C GLU A 182 -47.33 -12.40 -9.83
N ASN A 183 -47.99 -13.38 -10.46
CA ASN A 183 -47.36 -14.23 -11.47
C ASN A 183 -47.01 -13.49 -12.77
N LEU A 184 -47.81 -12.50 -13.18
CA LEU A 184 -47.57 -11.69 -14.38
C LEU A 184 -46.49 -10.62 -14.14
N THR A 185 -46.60 -9.84 -13.07
CA THR A 185 -45.62 -8.78 -12.75
C THR A 185 -44.27 -9.34 -12.31
N GLY A 186 -44.26 -10.44 -11.55
CA GLY A 186 -43.03 -11.10 -11.12
C GLY A 186 -42.23 -11.79 -12.24
N LYS A 187 -42.87 -12.11 -13.38
CA LYS A 187 -42.18 -12.67 -14.55
C LYS A 187 -41.63 -11.59 -15.49
N GLU A 188 -42.33 -10.48 -15.66
CA GLU A 188 -41.86 -9.37 -16.52
C GLU A 188 -40.81 -8.50 -15.82
N PHE A 189 -40.93 -8.31 -14.51
CA PHE A 189 -39.98 -7.53 -13.74
C PHE A 189 -39.07 -8.47 -12.93
N ASN A 190 -37.88 -8.75 -13.46
CA ASN A 190 -36.86 -9.47 -12.71
C ASN A 190 -36.19 -8.50 -11.72
N TRP A 191 -36.66 -8.47 -10.47
CA TRP A 191 -36.09 -7.62 -9.40
C TRP A 191 -34.68 -8.07 -8.96
N GLN A 192 -34.16 -9.14 -9.55
CA GLN A 192 -32.82 -9.65 -9.30
C GLN A 192 -31.84 -8.91 -10.20
N PHE A 193 -30.92 -8.16 -9.59
CA PHE A 193 -29.75 -7.66 -10.31
C PHE A 193 -28.98 -8.83 -10.92
N LYS A 194 -28.73 -8.77 -12.23
CA LYS A 194 -27.91 -9.77 -12.92
C LYS A 194 -26.48 -9.66 -12.40
N GLN A 195 -26.10 -10.55 -11.49
CA GLN A 195 -24.72 -10.68 -11.03
C GLN A 195 -23.95 -11.46 -12.08
N ASP A 196 -23.26 -10.76 -12.98
CA ASP A 196 -22.25 -11.38 -13.82
C ASP A 196 -21.03 -11.65 -12.92
N PHE A 197 -20.78 -12.92 -12.58
CA PHE A 197 -19.51 -13.31 -11.97
C PHE A 197 -18.42 -12.98 -12.99
N ASN A 198 -17.63 -11.95 -12.71
CA ASN A 198 -16.43 -11.69 -13.47
C ASN A 198 -15.51 -12.90 -13.25
N LYS A 199 -15.52 -13.86 -14.18
CA LYS A 199 -14.55 -14.95 -14.24
C LYS A 199 -13.22 -14.36 -14.71
N GLN A 200 -12.67 -13.42 -13.95
CA GLN A 200 -11.24 -13.26 -13.92
C GLN A 200 -10.74 -14.50 -13.19
N GLU A 201 -10.13 -15.42 -13.93
CA GLU A 201 -9.31 -16.45 -13.32
C GLU A 201 -8.39 -15.74 -12.32
N ILE A 202 -8.53 -16.03 -11.02
CA ILE A 202 -7.60 -15.56 -10.00
C ILE A 202 -6.32 -16.38 -10.18
N THR A 203 -5.63 -16.17 -11.29
CA THR A 203 -4.21 -16.36 -11.40
C THR A 203 -3.60 -15.10 -10.82
N ASN A 204 -3.66 -14.89 -9.51
CA ASN A 204 -2.74 -13.93 -8.90
C ASN A 204 -1.36 -14.60 -8.99
N PRO A 205 -0.44 -14.15 -9.88
CA PRO A 205 0.93 -14.55 -9.70
C PRO A 205 1.32 -14.06 -8.29
N ASN A 206 1.79 -14.96 -7.42
CA ASN A 206 2.45 -14.52 -6.19
C ASN A 206 3.72 -13.79 -6.62
N ILE A 207 3.64 -12.47 -6.78
CA ILE A 207 4.79 -11.66 -7.18
C ILE A 207 5.70 -11.56 -5.98
N HIS A 208 6.95 -11.94 -6.19
CA HIS A 208 7.95 -11.87 -5.14
C HIS A 208 8.67 -10.52 -5.18
N TYR A 209 9.32 -10.20 -4.07
CA TYR A 209 10.06 -8.96 -3.85
C TYR A 209 11.12 -9.16 -2.75
N GLY A 210 11.86 -8.09 -2.46
CA GLY A 210 12.91 -8.07 -1.44
C GLY A 210 14.21 -8.68 -1.96
N PHE A 211 15.04 -9.17 -1.04
CA PHE A 211 16.32 -9.76 -1.38
C PHE A 211 16.15 -10.98 -2.30
N ASN A 212 16.72 -10.88 -3.52
CA ASN A 212 16.69 -11.93 -4.54
C ASN A 212 15.26 -12.43 -4.89
N ASP A 213 14.25 -11.56 -4.72
CA ASP A 213 12.83 -11.87 -4.89
C ASP A 213 12.38 -13.11 -4.11
N SER A 214 12.74 -13.15 -2.82
CA SER A 214 12.48 -14.30 -1.94
C SER A 214 11.21 -14.18 -1.10
N TYR A 215 10.58 -13.01 -1.05
CA TYR A 215 9.46 -12.69 -0.14
C TYR A 215 8.21 -12.23 -0.90
N ASN A 216 7.02 -12.41 -0.33
CA ASN A 216 5.75 -12.03 -0.97
C ASN A 216 4.64 -11.54 -0.03
N THR A 217 4.53 -12.05 1.20
CA THR A 217 3.42 -11.72 2.13
C THR A 217 3.81 -10.75 3.25
N VAL A 218 5.11 -10.53 3.48
CA VAL A 218 5.62 -9.82 4.66
C VAL A 218 5.14 -8.36 4.72
N ILE A 219 5.15 -7.66 3.58
CA ILE A 219 4.80 -6.24 3.49
C ILE A 219 3.28 -6.08 3.49
N GLU A 220 2.54 -6.93 2.77
CA GLU A 220 1.06 -6.93 2.80
C GLU A 220 0.52 -7.07 4.22
N ASN A 221 1.01 -8.04 4.99
CA ASN A 221 0.61 -8.23 6.38
C ASN A 221 0.95 -7.01 7.26
N SER A 222 2.06 -6.34 6.97
CA SER A 222 2.47 -5.13 7.68
C SER A 222 1.56 -3.94 7.37
N VAL A 223 1.11 -3.81 6.13
CA VAL A 223 0.20 -2.75 5.67
C VAL A 223 -1.21 -2.98 6.20
N ILE A 224 -1.71 -4.23 6.19
CA ILE A 224 -3.02 -4.59 6.75
C ILE A 224 -3.10 -4.25 8.25
N ASN A 225 -2.00 -4.43 8.97
CA ASN A 225 -1.90 -4.06 10.38
C ASN A 225 -1.85 -2.54 10.62
N GLY A 226 -1.82 -1.72 9.55
CA GLY A 226 -1.91 -0.27 9.57
C GLY A 226 -0.68 0.44 10.12
N SER A 227 0.47 -0.23 10.18
CA SER A 227 1.64 0.26 10.93
C SER A 227 2.84 0.64 10.07
N ASN A 228 2.88 0.22 8.80
CA ASN A 228 3.99 0.48 7.89
C ASN A 228 3.66 1.59 6.89
N ASP A 229 3.96 2.83 7.27
CA ASP A 229 3.83 4.03 6.45
C ASP A 229 5.05 4.28 5.54
N ILE A 230 6.13 3.50 5.65
CA ILE A 230 7.26 3.55 4.71
C ILE A 230 6.84 3.02 3.34
N ASN A 231 6.06 1.93 3.31
CA ASN A 231 5.53 1.37 2.07
C ASN A 231 4.57 2.36 1.40
N GLU A 232 4.87 2.70 0.15
CA GLU A 232 4.05 3.59 -0.66
C GLU A 232 3.33 2.88 -1.80
N LEU A 233 3.57 1.58 -2.01
CA LEU A 233 2.78 0.80 -2.97
C LEU A 233 1.36 0.62 -2.51
N SER A 234 0.42 0.73 -3.45
CA SER A 234 -1.00 0.48 -3.19
C SER A 234 -1.25 -0.99 -2.88
N ASN A 235 -0.70 -1.91 -3.68
CA ASN A 235 -0.90 -3.36 -3.54
C ASN A 235 0.42 -4.15 -3.72
N PRO A 236 1.23 -4.32 -2.66
CA PRO A 236 2.60 -4.80 -2.80
C PRO A 236 2.77 -6.24 -3.31
N GLY A 237 1.82 -7.16 -3.10
CA GLY A 237 1.95 -8.55 -3.57
C GLY A 237 1.30 -8.85 -4.93
N THR A 238 0.60 -7.90 -5.55
CA THR A 238 0.01 -8.08 -6.89
C THR A 238 0.68 -7.26 -7.99
N LEU A 239 1.45 -6.23 -7.63
CA LEU A 239 2.09 -5.33 -8.60
C LEU A 239 3.40 -5.90 -9.16
N THR A 240 3.50 -5.93 -10.49
CA THR A 240 4.70 -6.29 -11.25
C THR A 240 5.80 -5.24 -11.11
N ALA A 241 7.05 -5.59 -11.46
CA ALA A 241 8.18 -4.66 -11.35
C ALA A 241 7.97 -3.36 -12.16
N ASN A 242 7.48 -3.47 -13.40
CA ASN A 242 7.16 -2.31 -14.23
C ASN A 242 6.03 -1.44 -13.64
N GLU A 243 4.97 -2.05 -13.10
CA GLU A 243 3.90 -1.30 -12.45
C GLU A 243 4.38 -0.55 -11.20
N ARG A 244 5.27 -1.16 -10.39
CA ARG A 244 5.90 -0.49 -9.23
C ARG A 244 6.69 0.75 -9.65
N ILE A 245 7.39 0.68 -10.79
CA ILE A 245 8.16 1.82 -11.33
C ILE A 245 7.24 2.95 -11.76
N VAL A 246 6.16 2.64 -12.48
CA VAL A 246 5.17 3.64 -12.91
C VAL A 246 4.53 4.30 -11.70
N GLU A 247 4.06 3.50 -10.74
CA GLU A 247 3.43 4.02 -9.52
C GLU A 247 4.40 4.89 -8.71
N ARG A 248 5.68 4.50 -8.62
CA ARG A 248 6.73 5.31 -7.99
C ARG A 248 6.92 6.65 -8.67
N ARG A 249 7.07 6.67 -10.00
CA ARG A 249 7.28 7.92 -10.75
C ARG A 249 6.13 8.90 -10.54
N VAL A 250 4.89 8.41 -10.65
CA VAL A 250 3.67 9.21 -10.44
C VAL A 250 3.62 9.78 -9.03
N LYS A 251 3.83 8.94 -8.01
CA LYS A 251 3.78 9.37 -6.61
C LYS A 251 4.94 10.29 -6.21
N GLU A 252 6.15 10.06 -6.73
CA GLU A 252 7.29 10.96 -6.53
C GLU A 252 7.04 12.34 -7.12
N ASN A 253 6.50 12.40 -8.34
CA ASN A 253 6.16 13.64 -9.01
C ASN A 253 5.03 14.38 -8.26
N TYR A 254 3.99 13.68 -7.83
CA TYR A 254 2.89 14.26 -7.04
C TYR A 254 3.35 14.74 -5.64
N SER A 255 4.26 14.02 -5.00
CA SER A 255 4.74 14.37 -3.65
C SER A 255 5.72 15.53 -3.64
N PHE A 256 6.28 15.91 -4.79
CA PHE A 256 7.23 17.00 -4.89
C PHE A 256 6.53 18.35 -4.73
N ASN A 257 6.96 19.12 -3.73
CA ASN A 257 6.48 20.46 -3.47
C ASN A 257 7.58 21.48 -3.85
N GLU A 258 7.30 22.26 -4.90
CA GLU A 258 8.23 23.25 -5.47
C GLU A 258 8.47 24.41 -4.50
N ASP A 259 7.40 24.94 -3.89
CA ASP A 259 7.49 26.04 -2.94
C ASP A 259 8.38 25.67 -1.75
N PHE A 260 8.23 24.45 -1.23
CA PHE A 260 9.04 23.97 -0.12
C PHE A 260 10.53 23.84 -0.51
N TYR A 261 10.80 23.36 -1.73
CA TYR A 261 12.16 23.29 -2.26
C TYR A 261 12.76 24.69 -2.41
N VAL A 262 12.04 25.60 -3.07
CA VAL A 262 12.45 26.98 -3.30
C VAL A 262 12.69 27.72 -1.99
N ALA A 263 11.83 27.50 -0.98
CA ALA A 263 12.02 28.07 0.35
C ALA A 263 13.35 27.64 0.98
N ASN A 264 13.70 26.34 0.90
CA ASN A 264 14.99 25.84 1.41
C ASN A 264 16.19 26.38 0.60
N TYR A 265 16.01 26.58 -0.70
CA TYR A 265 17.03 27.19 -1.57
C TYR A 265 17.29 28.66 -1.20
N LEU A 266 16.23 29.46 -1.06
CA LEU A 266 16.32 30.86 -0.67
C LEU A 266 16.84 31.01 0.77
N LEU A 267 16.44 30.11 1.67
CA LEU A 267 16.94 30.06 3.04
C LEU A 267 18.46 29.90 3.06
N GLU A 268 19.02 28.93 2.32
CA GLU A 268 20.47 28.76 2.22
C GLU A 268 21.17 30.02 1.68
N LYS A 269 20.58 30.71 0.71
CA LYS A 269 21.23 31.81 0.01
C LYS A 269 21.14 33.16 0.73
N TYR A 270 20.00 33.45 1.37
CA TYR A 270 19.67 34.76 1.94
C TYR A 270 19.38 34.71 3.46
N GLY A 271 19.04 33.54 4.02
CA GLY A 271 18.62 33.39 5.42
C GLY A 271 19.70 33.72 6.47
N ALA A 272 20.97 33.81 6.06
CA ALA A 272 22.07 34.23 6.93
C ALA A 272 21.90 35.67 7.48
N GLN A 273 21.14 36.52 6.79
CA GLN A 273 21.00 37.94 7.14
C GLN A 273 20.09 38.16 8.36
N ASP A 274 19.15 37.24 8.60
CA ASP A 274 18.07 37.42 9.57
C ASP A 274 18.26 36.61 10.87
N ASN A 275 19.44 35.96 11.05
CA ASN A 275 19.69 35.01 12.16
C ASN A 275 18.55 33.97 12.29
N ASP A 276 18.06 33.48 11.16
CA ASP A 276 16.99 32.50 11.13
C ASP A 276 17.48 31.16 11.75
N TYR A 277 16.70 30.61 12.68
CA TYR A 277 16.99 29.34 13.32
C TYR A 277 17.02 28.19 12.32
N ASP A 278 16.12 28.21 11.33
CA ASP A 278 16.04 27.16 10.33
C ASP A 278 17.26 27.21 9.39
N TYR A 279 17.79 28.41 9.11
CA TYR A 279 19.05 28.58 8.39
C TYR A 279 20.22 27.98 9.17
N GLU A 280 20.32 28.23 10.48
CA GLU A 280 21.40 27.68 11.30
C GLU A 280 21.38 26.15 11.29
N MET A 281 20.20 25.54 11.43
CA MET A 281 20.05 24.08 11.36
C MET A 281 20.46 23.52 10.00
N LEU A 282 19.98 24.11 8.90
CA LEU A 282 20.34 23.70 7.54
C LEU A 282 21.85 23.83 7.30
N ASN A 283 22.44 24.97 7.67
CA ASN A 283 23.87 25.21 7.49
C ASN A 283 24.71 24.25 8.33
N ASN A 284 24.28 23.94 9.57
CA ASN A 284 24.92 22.93 10.40
C ASN A 284 24.92 21.54 9.71
N SER A 285 23.82 21.12 9.09
CA SER A 285 23.76 19.87 8.33
C SER A 285 24.67 19.87 7.09
N ILE A 286 24.80 21.01 6.40
CA ILE A 286 25.68 21.16 5.22
C ILE A 286 27.16 21.16 5.62
N GLU A 287 27.52 21.92 6.66
CA GLU A 287 28.89 22.05 7.15
C GLU A 287 29.37 20.84 7.97
N TRP A 288 28.44 19.99 8.42
CA TRP A 288 28.76 18.80 9.19
C TRP A 288 29.80 17.92 8.48
N LYS A 289 30.85 17.56 9.22
CA LYS A 289 31.98 16.79 8.69
C LYS A 289 31.79 15.32 8.99
N SER A 290 31.54 14.54 7.94
CA SER A 290 31.44 13.09 8.07
C SER A 290 32.67 12.48 8.76
N PRO A 291 32.47 11.67 9.83
CA PRO A 291 33.53 10.92 10.46
C PRO A 291 34.26 10.00 9.47
N ILE A 292 33.55 9.46 8.47
CA ILE A 292 34.08 8.56 7.46
C ILE A 292 35.06 9.30 6.56
N LYS A 293 34.64 10.44 6.00
CA LYS A 293 35.48 11.31 5.17
C LYS A 293 36.73 11.75 5.92
N THR A 294 36.58 12.15 7.19
CA THR A 294 37.72 12.57 8.03
C THR A 294 38.71 11.43 8.29
N LYS A 295 38.22 10.22 8.62
CA LYS A 295 39.06 9.04 8.83
C LYS A 295 39.78 8.63 7.54
N TRP A 296 39.07 8.63 6.41
CA TRP A 296 39.65 8.30 5.10
C TRP A 296 40.77 9.27 4.71
N LEU A 297 40.54 10.58 4.82
CA LEU A 297 41.54 11.59 4.49
C LEU A 297 42.77 11.53 5.41
N LYS A 298 42.58 11.21 6.71
CA LYS A 298 43.70 10.98 7.64
C LYS A 298 44.53 9.76 7.24
N HIS A 299 43.87 8.65 6.93
CA HIS A 299 44.54 7.43 6.44
C HIS A 299 45.32 7.71 5.16
N GLN A 300 44.71 8.38 4.19
CA GLN A 300 45.37 8.69 2.91
C GLN A 300 46.61 9.58 3.07
N LYS A 301 46.64 10.46 4.08
CA LYS A 301 47.82 11.28 4.39
C LYS A 301 48.94 10.48 5.05
N GLN A 302 48.61 9.43 5.80
CA GLN A 302 49.55 8.62 6.57
C GLN A 302 50.05 7.39 5.81
N ALA A 303 49.26 6.87 4.87
CA ALA A 303 49.57 5.66 4.12
C ALA A 303 50.72 5.89 3.11
N MET A 304 51.71 4.99 3.11
CA MET A 304 52.75 4.95 2.07
C MET A 304 52.16 4.56 0.70
N ASP A 305 51.19 3.64 0.68
CA ASP A 305 50.44 3.27 -0.52
C ASP A 305 49.05 3.91 -0.52
N LYS A 306 48.80 4.76 -1.52
CA LYS A 306 47.51 5.45 -1.71
C LYS A 306 46.36 4.51 -2.10
N SER A 307 46.66 3.27 -2.49
CA SER A 307 45.66 2.24 -2.78
C SER A 307 45.31 1.38 -1.55
N SER A 308 46.03 1.52 -0.44
CA SER A 308 45.78 0.73 0.77
C SER A 308 44.47 1.12 1.45
N LEU A 309 43.71 0.12 1.88
CA LEU A 309 42.46 0.32 2.62
C LEU A 309 42.77 0.61 4.11
N PRO A 310 42.00 1.49 4.77
CA PRO A 310 42.12 1.68 6.21
C PRO A 310 41.74 0.41 6.98
N ASP A 311 42.43 0.15 8.10
CA ASP A 311 42.05 -0.96 8.99
C ASP A 311 40.78 -0.61 9.77
N VAL A 312 39.73 -1.42 9.60
CA VAL A 312 38.46 -1.31 10.34
C VAL A 312 38.44 -2.37 11.41
N GLN A 313 38.49 -1.94 12.67
CA GLN A 313 38.32 -2.81 13.83
C GLN A 313 36.89 -2.73 14.34
N TYR A 314 36.14 -3.82 14.22
CA TYR A 314 34.78 -3.90 14.77
C TYR A 314 34.81 -3.84 16.30
N SER A 315 33.90 -3.03 16.86
CA SER A 315 33.64 -3.00 18.30
C SER A 315 33.12 -4.37 18.77
N LYS A 316 33.20 -4.62 20.09
CA LYS A 316 32.67 -5.87 20.69
C LYS A 316 31.17 -6.01 20.43
N GLU A 317 30.44 -4.90 20.51
CA GLU A 317 29.00 -4.84 20.25
C GLU A 317 28.67 -5.21 18.80
N LEU A 318 29.37 -4.65 17.82
CA LEU A 318 29.17 -4.99 16.41
C LEU A 318 29.46 -6.46 16.13
N LYS A 319 30.50 -7.03 16.75
CA LYS A 319 30.78 -8.46 16.63
C LYS A 319 29.66 -9.33 17.21
N GLN A 320 29.05 -8.92 18.32
CA GLN A 320 27.90 -9.62 18.87
C GLN A 320 26.70 -9.56 17.92
N LEU A 321 26.44 -8.38 17.34
CA LEU A 321 25.36 -8.21 16.36
C LEU A 321 25.55 -9.08 15.11
N MET A 322 26.79 -9.27 14.65
CA MET A 322 27.09 -10.19 13.56
C MET A 322 26.80 -11.65 13.91
N ILE A 323 26.97 -12.04 15.18
CA ILE A 323 26.67 -13.39 15.65
C ILE A 323 25.16 -13.60 15.79
N ASP A 324 24.45 -12.56 16.24
CA ASP A 324 23.00 -12.57 16.45
C ASP A 324 22.18 -12.49 15.14
N LEU A 325 22.84 -12.37 13.99
CA LEU A 325 22.17 -12.38 12.69
C LEU A 325 21.46 -13.73 12.47
N PRO A 326 20.20 -13.73 12.01
CA PRO A 326 19.55 -14.95 11.60
C PRO A 326 20.30 -15.51 10.39
N LYS A 327 20.88 -16.69 10.54
CA LYS A 327 21.58 -17.36 9.44
C LYS A 327 20.57 -17.81 8.41
N SER A 328 20.60 -17.18 7.24
CA SER A 328 19.74 -17.55 6.13
C SER A 328 20.42 -18.65 5.29
N LYS A 329 19.74 -19.10 4.24
CA LYS A 329 20.03 -20.34 3.51
C LYS A 329 21.51 -20.42 3.10
N SER A 330 22.17 -21.54 3.43
CA SER A 330 23.62 -21.74 3.27
C SER A 330 24.15 -21.69 1.83
N THR A 331 23.26 -21.59 0.84
CA THR A 331 23.59 -21.46 -0.58
C THR A 331 22.70 -20.40 -1.21
N TYR A 332 23.27 -19.21 -1.40
CA TYR A 332 22.67 -18.17 -2.23
C TYR A 332 22.94 -18.46 -3.71
N GLU A 333 21.87 -18.75 -4.47
CA GLU A 333 21.85 -18.66 -5.92
C GLU A 333 21.29 -17.28 -6.28
N ILE A 334 22.19 -16.32 -6.51
CA ILE A 334 21.83 -14.94 -6.81
C ILE A 334 21.43 -14.83 -8.28
N LYS A 335 20.21 -14.35 -8.54
CA LYS A 335 19.71 -14.09 -9.90
C LYS A 335 20.34 -12.84 -10.50
N ASP A 336 20.33 -11.75 -9.72
CA ASP A 336 20.89 -10.47 -10.12
C ASP A 336 21.78 -9.90 -9.00
N LEU A 337 23.07 -9.81 -9.29
CA LEU A 337 24.07 -9.28 -8.38
C LEU A 337 24.08 -7.74 -8.39
N ASP A 338 23.69 -7.12 -9.52
CA ASP A 338 23.72 -5.67 -9.67
C ASP A 338 22.66 -5.02 -8.78
N SER A 339 21.44 -5.57 -8.72
CA SER A 339 20.38 -5.16 -7.79
C SER A 339 20.83 -5.12 -6.33
N ILE A 340 21.68 -6.07 -5.91
CA ILE A 340 22.23 -6.11 -4.54
C ILE A 340 23.21 -4.94 -4.33
N TYR A 341 24.09 -4.66 -5.30
CA TYR A 341 25.00 -3.52 -5.22
C TYR A 341 24.25 -2.18 -5.25
N TYR A 342 23.19 -2.08 -6.03
CA TYR A 342 22.30 -0.92 -6.06
C TYR A 342 21.60 -0.71 -4.71
N ALA A 343 21.11 -1.77 -4.07
CA ALA A 343 20.55 -1.69 -2.73
C ALA A 343 21.59 -1.22 -1.70
N ILE A 344 22.83 -1.72 -1.77
CA ILE A 344 23.92 -1.25 -0.89
C ILE A 344 24.17 0.25 -1.09
N VAL A 345 24.24 0.73 -2.34
CA VAL A 345 24.43 2.16 -2.62
C VAL A 345 23.27 2.99 -2.08
N ALA A 346 22.03 2.56 -2.30
CA ALA A 346 20.84 3.25 -1.82
C ALA A 346 20.80 3.35 -0.29
N ILE A 347 21.05 2.24 0.41
CA ILE A 347 21.04 2.19 1.88
C ILE A 347 22.18 3.06 2.46
N LEU A 348 23.38 3.00 1.88
CA LEU A 348 24.50 3.83 2.32
C LEU A 348 24.21 5.32 2.10
N PHE A 349 23.64 5.68 0.97
CA PHE A 349 23.23 7.05 0.68
C PHE A 349 22.19 7.54 1.71
N ALA A 350 21.14 6.77 1.93
CA ALA A 350 20.08 7.11 2.88
C ALA A 350 20.60 7.21 4.32
N SER A 351 21.47 6.29 4.74
CA SER A 351 22.11 6.34 6.06
C SER A 351 23.00 7.58 6.23
N ASN A 352 23.76 7.96 5.19
CA ASN A 352 24.59 9.16 5.23
C ASN A 352 23.74 10.44 5.24
N LEU A 353 22.60 10.47 4.52
CA LEU A 353 21.65 11.57 4.57
C LEU A 353 21.09 11.75 5.99
N ASN A 354 20.63 10.66 6.61
CA ASN A 354 20.17 10.67 8.00
C ASN A 354 21.25 11.19 8.96
N SER A 355 22.51 10.72 8.82
CA SER A 355 23.61 11.22 9.64
C SER A 355 23.92 12.71 9.42
N ARG A 356 23.72 13.27 8.22
CA ARG A 356 23.92 14.71 7.98
C ARG A 356 22.81 15.55 8.57
N ILE A 357 21.56 15.18 8.32
CA ILE A 357 20.40 15.92 8.83
C ILE A 357 20.43 15.97 10.36
N ASN A 358 20.73 14.84 11.00
CA ASN A 358 20.77 14.77 12.47
C ASN A 358 22.18 14.95 13.06
N CYS A 359 23.15 15.43 12.28
CA CYS A 359 24.53 15.66 12.73
C CYS A 359 25.21 14.45 13.42
N GLY A 360 24.80 13.23 13.09
CA GLY A 360 25.35 11.97 13.58
C GLY A 360 24.58 11.31 14.72
N GLU A 361 23.50 11.91 15.21
CA GLU A 361 22.66 11.35 16.26
C GLU A 361 21.36 10.78 15.67
N ASP A 362 21.09 9.48 15.88
CA ASP A 362 19.87 8.87 15.36
C ASP A 362 18.66 9.19 16.24
N ASN A 363 17.50 9.41 15.62
CA ASN A 363 16.23 9.71 16.28
C ASN A 363 15.14 8.70 15.89
N VAL A 364 13.90 8.94 16.33
CA VAL A 364 12.76 8.05 16.05
C VAL A 364 12.40 7.99 14.56
N ASP A 365 12.68 9.07 13.82
CA ASP A 365 12.37 9.21 12.40
C ASP A 365 13.49 8.69 11.50
N SER A 366 14.67 8.35 12.06
CA SER A 366 15.82 7.87 11.27
C SER A 366 15.50 6.63 10.44
N ALA A 367 14.75 5.67 11.00
CA ALA A 367 14.34 4.49 10.26
C ALA A 367 13.31 4.82 9.16
N TRP A 368 12.41 5.77 9.43
CA TRP A 368 11.42 6.24 8.46
C TRP A 368 12.11 6.96 7.29
N LEU A 369 13.01 7.90 7.58
CA LEU A 369 13.77 8.65 6.58
C LEU A 369 14.57 7.70 5.68
N ILE A 370 15.29 6.74 6.28
CA ILE A 370 16.06 5.77 5.50
C ILE A 370 15.13 4.92 4.62
N GLY A 371 14.01 4.46 5.18
CA GLY A 371 13.00 3.70 4.44
C GLY A 371 12.38 4.46 3.28
N LYS A 372 12.07 5.75 3.49
CA LYS A 372 11.53 6.62 2.44
C LYS A 372 12.54 6.88 1.35
N ILE A 373 13.82 7.06 1.65
CA ILE A 373 14.81 7.39 0.62
C ILE A 373 15.18 6.18 -0.23
N VAL A 374 15.18 4.97 0.33
CA VAL A 374 15.53 3.74 -0.39
C VAL A 374 14.32 3.25 -1.23
N PRO A 375 14.37 3.30 -2.58
CA PRO A 375 13.25 2.85 -3.42
C PRO A 375 12.98 1.34 -3.30
N GLN A 376 14.02 0.54 -3.04
CA GLN A 376 13.89 -0.91 -2.77
C GLN A 376 13.07 -1.21 -1.51
N PHE A 377 12.88 -0.24 -0.61
CA PHE A 377 12.11 -0.39 0.63
C PHE A 377 10.70 0.18 0.49
N SER A 378 10.59 1.45 0.07
CA SER A 378 9.31 2.15 -0.07
C SER A 378 8.46 1.63 -1.23
N TYR A 379 9.08 1.26 -2.36
CA TYR A 379 8.41 0.82 -3.59
C TYR A 379 8.73 -0.62 -4.00
N LEU A 380 9.57 -1.34 -3.23
CA LEU A 380 10.02 -2.70 -3.57
C LEU A 380 10.54 -2.80 -5.02
N ASP A 381 11.15 -1.71 -5.50
CA ASP A 381 11.64 -1.53 -6.86
C ASP A 381 13.14 -1.84 -6.92
N ASN A 382 13.50 -2.89 -7.67
CA ASN A 382 14.88 -3.32 -7.92
C ASN A 382 15.38 -2.94 -9.32
N GLU A 383 14.49 -2.60 -10.25
CA GLU A 383 14.80 -2.48 -11.67
C GLU A 383 15.02 -1.02 -12.11
N PHE A 384 14.34 -0.06 -11.45
CA PHE A 384 14.40 1.41 -11.61
C PHE A 384 13.99 1.96 -12.98
N ILE A 385 14.23 1.20 -14.05
CA ILE A 385 13.96 1.52 -15.45
C ILE A 385 12.74 0.70 -15.90
N SER A 386 11.75 1.38 -16.48
CA SER A 386 10.65 0.75 -17.19
C SER A 386 11.13 0.24 -18.55
N ASP A 387 10.85 -1.03 -18.88
CA ASP A 387 11.20 -1.64 -20.18
C ASP A 387 10.61 -0.89 -21.39
N GLU A 388 9.63 -0.01 -21.18
CA GLU A 388 9.01 0.79 -22.26
C GLU A 388 9.96 1.78 -22.96
N ASN A 389 11.15 2.00 -22.42
CA ASN A 389 12.22 2.78 -23.07
C ASN A 389 13.10 1.94 -24.02
N GLU A 390 12.91 0.61 -24.11
CA GLU A 390 13.33 -0.16 -25.27
C GLU A 390 12.27 -0.02 -26.37
N GLU A 391 12.41 1.02 -27.19
CA GLU A 391 11.77 1.20 -28.50
C GLU A 391 10.33 0.65 -28.63
N LYS A 392 9.34 1.34 -28.04
CA LYS A 392 8.04 1.41 -28.74
C LYS A 392 8.24 2.28 -29.98
N VAL A 393 8.73 1.66 -31.06
CA VAL A 393 8.47 2.13 -32.42
C VAL A 393 6.95 2.10 -32.58
N VAL A 394 6.31 3.22 -32.28
CA VAL A 394 4.92 3.44 -32.66
C VAL A 394 4.91 3.47 -34.18
N GLU A 395 4.47 2.37 -34.79
CA GLU A 395 4.14 2.34 -36.20
C GLU A 395 3.01 3.35 -36.45
N VAL A 396 3.39 4.56 -36.87
CA VAL A 396 2.45 5.53 -37.43
C VAL A 396 1.92 4.91 -38.73
N PRO A 397 0.58 4.78 -38.91
CA PRO A 397 0.03 4.19 -40.11
C PRO A 397 0.41 5.01 -41.36
N ASN A 398 1.15 4.34 -42.24
CA ASN A 398 1.60 4.75 -43.58
C ASN A 398 0.81 5.89 -44.25
N ILE A 399 1.36 7.11 -44.22
CA ILE A 399 1.11 8.09 -45.30
C ILE A 399 2.18 7.86 -46.37
N LYS A 400 1.78 7.22 -47.47
CA LYS A 400 2.62 7.03 -48.65
C LYS A 400 2.94 8.37 -49.29
N ILE A 401 4.20 8.81 -49.20
CA ILE A 401 4.77 9.80 -50.12
C ILE A 401 5.92 9.14 -50.87
N HIS A 402 5.75 9.03 -52.18
CA HIS A 402 6.70 8.47 -53.13
C HIS A 402 7.88 9.42 -53.36
N SER A 403 9.11 8.94 -53.17
CA SER A 403 10.23 9.17 -54.11
C SER A 403 11.46 8.35 -53.74
N GLU A 404 11.99 7.63 -54.72
CA GLU A 404 13.15 6.73 -54.69
C GLU A 404 14.52 7.42 -54.48
N PRO A 405 15.58 6.65 -54.17
CA PRO A 405 16.76 7.10 -53.45
C PRO A 405 17.92 7.51 -54.38
N GLN A 406 18.79 8.40 -53.91
CA GLN A 406 20.15 8.50 -54.41
C GLN A 406 21.15 8.37 -53.25
N GLU A 407 21.77 7.19 -53.19
CA GLU A 407 23.04 6.96 -52.53
C GLU A 407 24.12 7.90 -53.09
N GLY A 408 24.88 8.52 -52.21
CA GLY A 408 26.17 9.09 -52.54
C GLY A 408 26.52 10.32 -51.74
N LEU A 409 26.96 10.13 -50.49
CA LEU A 409 28.10 10.82 -49.84
C LEU A 409 28.09 10.55 -48.32
N MET A 410 28.43 9.32 -47.96
CA MET A 410 29.04 9.02 -46.65
C MET A 410 30.55 9.04 -46.85
N LYS A 411 31.24 9.97 -46.18
CA LYS A 411 32.53 9.71 -45.50
C LYS A 411 33.00 10.98 -44.78
N GLU A 412 33.50 10.75 -43.57
CA GLU A 412 34.04 11.72 -42.59
C GLU A 412 32.91 12.43 -41.83
N ILE A 413 32.47 11.97 -40.65
CA ILE A 413 33.23 11.80 -39.41
C ILE A 413 32.51 10.75 -38.53
N SER A 414 33.01 9.50 -38.50
CA SER A 414 32.66 8.51 -37.48
C SER A 414 33.62 7.31 -37.53
N THR A 415 34.85 7.57 -37.13
CA THR A 415 35.84 6.54 -36.73
C THR A 415 36.62 7.19 -35.59
N THR A 416 36.32 6.91 -34.33
CA THR A 416 36.96 5.79 -33.63
C THR A 416 36.01 5.07 -32.68
N ASN A 417 35.40 3.97 -33.13
CA ASN A 417 34.99 2.87 -32.26
C ASN A 417 35.99 1.74 -32.47
N TYR A 418 36.86 1.48 -31.48
CA TYR A 418 37.60 0.23 -31.44
C TYR A 418 36.67 -0.86 -30.92
N THR A 419 36.17 -1.67 -31.83
CA THR A 419 35.60 -2.99 -31.54
C THR A 419 36.76 -4.00 -31.53
N THR A 420 36.93 -4.73 -30.43
CA THR A 420 37.75 -5.94 -30.37
C THR A 420 36.84 -7.11 -29.98
N PRO A 421 37.12 -8.34 -30.46
CA PRO A 421 36.11 -9.37 -30.64
C PRO A 421 35.74 -10.06 -29.33
N ALA A 422 34.47 -10.42 -29.25
CA ALA A 422 33.88 -11.22 -28.19
C ALA A 422 34.64 -12.54 -28.00
N THR A 423 35.33 -12.65 -26.87
CA THR A 423 35.57 -13.93 -26.22
C THR A 423 34.57 -14.00 -25.07
N GLN A 424 33.64 -14.96 -25.13
CA GLN A 424 32.67 -15.16 -24.06
C GLN A 424 33.42 -15.51 -22.76
N VAL A 425 33.44 -14.55 -21.84
CA VAL A 425 33.73 -14.77 -20.43
C VAL A 425 32.56 -14.16 -19.68
N SER A 426 31.74 -15.02 -19.09
CA SER A 426 30.66 -14.65 -18.17
C SER A 426 31.22 -13.84 -17.01
N GLY A 427 31.06 -12.51 -17.07
CA GLY A 427 31.40 -11.57 -16.01
C GLY A 427 30.39 -10.45 -16.03
N SER A 428 29.63 -10.32 -14.93
CA SER A 428 28.61 -9.28 -14.70
C SER A 428 29.16 -7.88 -14.99
N SER A 429 28.68 -7.24 -16.06
CA SER A 429 28.96 -5.83 -16.36
C SER A 429 27.90 -4.98 -15.66
N LEU A 430 28.28 -4.32 -14.56
CA LEU A 430 27.41 -3.38 -13.83
C LEU A 430 26.78 -2.38 -14.79
N SER A 431 25.44 -2.33 -14.85
CA SER A 431 24.73 -1.39 -15.73
C SER A 431 24.94 0.05 -15.27
N LEU A 432 25.59 0.85 -16.13
CA LEU A 432 25.87 2.27 -15.84
C LEU A 432 24.59 3.10 -15.85
N SER A 433 23.66 2.81 -16.78
CA SER A 433 22.39 3.53 -16.89
C SER A 433 21.54 3.34 -15.64
N LYS A 434 21.34 2.09 -15.21
CA LYS A 434 20.57 1.76 -13.99
C LYS A 434 21.14 2.44 -12.75
N LEU A 435 22.47 2.50 -12.63
CA LEU A 435 23.10 3.22 -11.53
C LEU A 435 22.84 4.73 -11.60
N LYS A 436 22.92 5.35 -12.79
CA LYS A 436 22.60 6.76 -12.97
C LYS A 436 21.15 7.06 -12.58
N ASP A 437 20.21 6.23 -13.05
CA ASP A 437 18.79 6.40 -12.75
C ASP A 437 18.52 6.23 -11.25
N LEU A 438 19.15 5.24 -10.60
CA LEU A 438 19.10 5.10 -9.14
C LEU A 438 19.58 6.37 -8.43
N LEU A 439 20.69 6.99 -8.87
CA LEU A 439 21.18 8.22 -8.25
C LEU A 439 20.21 9.39 -8.44
N ILE A 440 19.62 9.53 -9.62
CA ILE A 440 18.58 10.54 -9.87
C ILE A 440 17.39 10.31 -8.94
N ILE A 441 16.93 9.06 -8.79
CA ILE A 441 15.84 8.70 -7.86
C ILE A 441 16.21 9.09 -6.43
N LEU A 442 17.40 8.71 -5.96
CA LEU A 442 17.85 9.05 -4.59
C LEU A 442 17.90 10.57 -4.37
N VAL A 443 18.34 11.33 -5.37
CA VAL A 443 18.35 12.81 -5.32
C VAL A 443 16.91 13.35 -5.29
N LYS A 444 16.03 12.92 -6.21
CA LYS A 444 14.61 13.32 -6.24
C LYS A 444 13.93 13.05 -4.91
N ARG A 445 14.08 11.83 -4.36
CA ARG A 445 13.48 11.45 -3.07
C ARG A 445 14.03 12.29 -1.90
N SER A 446 15.31 12.67 -1.96
CA SER A 446 15.90 13.58 -0.96
C SER A 446 15.38 15.02 -1.05
N LEU A 447 14.76 15.38 -2.17
CA LEU A 447 14.07 16.67 -2.37
C LEU A 447 12.56 16.58 -2.16
N ILE A 448 12.03 15.41 -1.76
CA ILE A 448 10.60 15.18 -1.52
C ILE A 448 10.32 14.95 -0.03
N TYR A 449 11.02 13.99 0.59
CA TYR A 449 10.63 13.47 1.91
C TYR A 449 11.28 14.13 3.13
N PRO A 450 12.59 14.44 3.14
CA PRO A 450 13.26 14.91 4.34
C PRO A 450 12.77 16.30 4.78
N LEU A 451 13.12 16.64 6.03
CA LEU A 451 12.89 17.97 6.60
C LEU A 451 13.58 19.07 5.78
N PHE A 452 14.88 18.89 5.49
CA PHE A 452 15.66 19.80 4.67
C PHE A 452 15.79 19.28 3.24
N ARG A 453 15.22 20.03 2.28
CA ARG A 453 15.16 19.65 0.86
C ARG A 453 16.05 20.57 0.05
N ASN A 454 17.35 20.28 0.07
CA ASN A 454 18.36 21.16 -0.48
C ASN A 454 19.38 20.39 -1.34
N TYR A 455 19.64 20.87 -2.55
CA TYR A 455 20.53 20.20 -3.51
C TYR A 455 22.01 20.19 -3.05
N ASN A 456 22.49 21.25 -2.40
CA ASN A 456 23.87 21.33 -1.92
C ASN A 456 24.11 20.34 -0.76
N LEU A 457 23.14 20.21 0.15
CA LEU A 457 23.15 19.17 1.18
C LEU A 457 23.27 17.77 0.55
N ILE A 458 22.45 17.47 -0.46
CA ILE A 458 22.46 16.18 -1.15
C ILE A 458 23.79 15.93 -1.86
N THR A 459 24.39 16.95 -2.49
CA THR A 459 25.72 16.86 -3.10
C THR A 459 26.77 16.44 -2.06
N LYS A 460 26.68 16.95 -0.83
CA LYS A 460 27.56 16.54 0.28
C LYS A 460 27.29 15.11 0.78
N VAL A 461 26.06 14.61 0.67
CA VAL A 461 25.73 13.20 0.95
C VAL A 461 26.29 12.27 -0.12
N LEU A 462 26.23 12.66 -1.40
CA LEU A 462 26.83 11.91 -2.50
C LEU A 462 28.35 11.77 -2.29
N GLU A 463 29.02 12.85 -1.89
CA GLU A 463 30.45 12.80 -1.51
C GLU A 463 30.72 11.80 -0.37
N ASP A 464 29.91 11.82 0.70
CA ASP A 464 30.09 10.90 1.83
C ASP A 464 29.85 9.44 1.46
N THR A 465 28.90 9.20 0.57
CA THR A 465 28.59 7.86 0.04
C THR A 465 29.76 7.34 -0.78
N TYR A 466 30.38 8.19 -1.61
CA TYR A 466 31.62 7.86 -2.29
C TYR A 466 32.72 7.46 -1.31
N PHE A 467 32.96 8.25 -0.24
CA PHE A 467 33.97 7.90 0.76
C PHE A 467 33.64 6.62 1.53
N SER A 468 32.35 6.36 1.79
CA SER A 468 31.89 5.12 2.42
C SER A 468 32.21 3.89 1.58
N LEU A 469 31.98 3.98 0.26
CA LEU A 469 32.36 2.93 -0.68
C LEU A 469 33.88 2.77 -0.80
N ARG A 470 34.64 3.87 -0.84
CA ARG A 470 36.12 3.82 -0.92
C ARG A 470 36.76 3.19 0.31
N PHE A 471 36.12 3.31 1.48
CA PHE A 471 36.60 2.72 2.73
C PHE A 471 36.64 1.19 2.68
N GLY A 472 35.82 0.57 1.83
CA GLY A 472 35.84 -0.87 1.55
C GLY A 472 34.76 -1.67 2.27
N LEU A 473 34.75 -2.98 2.00
CA LEU A 473 33.65 -3.88 2.37
C LEU A 473 33.40 -3.94 3.88
N LYS A 474 34.45 -3.96 4.69
CA LYS A 474 34.31 -4.00 6.15
C LYS A 474 33.52 -2.81 6.69
N LYS A 475 33.76 -1.63 6.14
CA LYS A 475 33.05 -0.41 6.57
C LYS A 475 31.60 -0.40 6.09
N ILE A 476 31.35 -0.93 4.89
CA ILE A 476 30.00 -1.12 4.38
C ILE A 476 29.20 -2.04 5.31
N ILE A 477 29.76 -3.18 5.70
CA ILE A 477 29.12 -4.11 6.65
C ILE A 477 28.85 -3.42 7.99
N GLU A 478 29.82 -2.65 8.51
CA GLU A 478 29.63 -1.85 9.73
C GLU A 478 28.44 -0.89 9.61
N SER A 479 28.38 -0.11 8.53
CA SER A 479 27.29 0.84 8.29
C SER A 479 25.94 0.14 8.16
N LEU A 480 25.87 -0.95 7.39
CA LEU A 480 24.64 -1.73 7.22
C LEU A 480 24.16 -2.36 8.53
N LEU A 481 25.07 -2.80 9.41
CA LEU A 481 24.74 -3.32 10.75
C LEU A 481 24.14 -2.22 11.64
N ILE A 482 24.73 -1.02 11.63
CA ILE A 482 24.22 0.12 12.39
C ILE A 482 22.82 0.49 11.89
N THR A 483 22.64 0.60 10.57
CA THR A 483 21.33 0.90 9.97
C THR A 483 20.30 -0.17 10.31
N ARG A 484 20.65 -1.47 10.22
CA ARG A 484 19.76 -2.58 10.56
C ARG A 484 19.22 -2.48 11.99
N GLU A 485 20.04 -2.04 12.95
CA GLU A 485 19.61 -1.92 14.34
C GLU A 485 18.54 -0.84 14.55
N LEU A 486 18.49 0.20 13.72
CA LEU A 486 17.41 1.19 13.73
C LEU A 486 16.07 0.52 13.40
N PHE A 487 16.05 -0.30 12.34
CA PHE A 487 14.86 -1.04 11.93
C PHE A 487 14.49 -2.17 12.91
N ARG A 488 15.49 -2.80 13.56
CA ARG A 488 15.26 -3.93 14.49
C ARG A 488 14.55 -3.47 15.76
N LYS A 489 14.93 -2.29 16.26
CA LYS A 489 14.35 -1.71 17.47
C LYS A 489 12.99 -1.08 17.21
N HIS A 490 12.66 -0.77 15.96
CA HIS A 490 11.39 -0.18 15.59
C HIS A 490 10.26 -1.22 15.59
N SER A 491 9.12 -0.89 16.20
CA SER A 491 7.98 -1.82 16.32
C SER A 491 7.33 -2.14 14.98
N ASN A 492 7.43 -1.23 14.01
CA ASN A 492 6.70 -1.33 12.74
C ASN A 492 7.62 -1.65 11.55
N TYR A 493 8.88 -1.19 11.59
CA TYR A 493 9.76 -1.21 10.41
C TYR A 493 10.72 -2.41 10.41
N TYR A 494 10.64 -3.28 11.41
CA TYR A 494 11.45 -4.51 11.47
C TYR A 494 11.23 -5.42 10.25
N VAL A 495 10.12 -5.26 9.53
CA VAL A 495 9.83 -5.98 8.29
C VAL A 495 10.90 -5.79 7.21
N TYR A 496 11.54 -4.62 7.14
CA TYR A 496 12.66 -4.35 6.23
C TYR A 496 13.93 -5.11 6.60
N ASN A 497 14.08 -5.47 7.88
CA ASN A 497 15.15 -6.39 8.26
C ASN A 497 14.90 -7.80 7.74
N ILE A 498 13.65 -8.24 7.75
CA ILE A 498 13.26 -9.56 7.25
C ILE A 498 13.49 -9.63 5.74
N ILE A 499 12.96 -8.67 4.98
CA ILE A 499 12.98 -8.75 3.51
C ILE A 499 14.32 -8.35 2.88
N TRP A 500 15.18 -7.59 3.58
CA TRP A 500 16.43 -7.07 3.03
C TRP A 500 17.63 -7.27 3.95
N PHE A 501 17.69 -6.62 5.12
CA PHE A 501 18.96 -6.52 5.86
C PHE A 501 19.51 -7.86 6.33
N ASN A 502 18.66 -8.79 6.77
CA ASN A 502 19.10 -10.08 7.29
C ASN A 502 19.82 -10.90 6.21
N ASP A 503 19.21 -11.07 5.05
CA ASP A 503 19.81 -11.81 3.93
C ASP A 503 20.97 -11.05 3.30
N LEU A 504 20.86 -9.72 3.18
CA LEU A 504 21.93 -8.89 2.62
C LEU A 504 23.22 -8.99 3.45
N LEU A 505 23.10 -8.86 4.78
CA LEU A 505 24.27 -8.94 5.67
C LEU A 505 24.83 -10.36 5.73
N ASP A 506 23.96 -11.38 5.81
CA ASP A 506 24.41 -12.77 5.80
C ASP A 506 25.11 -13.12 4.48
N PHE A 507 24.55 -12.71 3.33
CA PHE A 507 25.18 -12.84 2.02
C PHE A 507 26.56 -12.15 1.99
N LEU A 508 26.64 -10.89 2.43
CA LEU A 508 27.90 -10.15 2.44
C LEU A 508 28.95 -10.79 3.35
N ILE A 509 28.56 -11.33 4.51
CA ILE A 509 29.45 -11.97 5.49
C ILE A 509 29.92 -13.35 5.01
N VAL A 510 29.02 -14.15 4.42
CA VAL A 510 29.33 -15.50 3.92
C VAL A 510 30.17 -15.45 2.65
N LYS A 511 29.91 -14.46 1.77
CA LYS A 511 30.59 -14.32 0.47
C LYS A 511 31.76 -13.35 0.47
N VAL A 512 32.23 -12.90 1.64
CA VAL A 512 33.44 -12.05 1.75
C VAL A 512 34.61 -12.69 1.00
N ASP A 513 35.29 -11.87 0.19
CA ASP A 513 36.49 -12.23 -0.57
C ASP A 513 36.29 -13.36 -1.60
N THR A 514 35.05 -13.63 -1.99
CA THR A 514 34.72 -14.49 -3.14
C THR A 514 34.68 -13.66 -4.44
N ASP A 515 34.58 -14.34 -5.59
CA ASP A 515 34.44 -13.67 -6.90
C ASP A 515 33.17 -12.80 -6.98
N LEU A 516 32.17 -13.07 -6.14
CA LEU A 516 30.90 -12.31 -6.10
C LEU A 516 31.03 -11.02 -5.31
N VAL A 517 31.77 -11.02 -4.18
CA VAL A 517 31.89 -9.88 -3.27
C VAL A 517 33.36 -9.68 -2.89
N ASN A 518 33.98 -8.67 -3.50
CA ASN A 518 35.38 -8.34 -3.29
C ASN A 518 35.57 -6.82 -3.16
N ASN A 519 36.54 -6.41 -2.34
CA ASN A 519 36.98 -5.02 -2.24
C ASN A 519 37.34 -4.39 -3.59
N ASN A 520 37.82 -5.18 -4.56
CA ASN A 520 38.07 -4.71 -5.92
C ASN A 520 36.78 -4.28 -6.65
N ILE A 521 35.68 -5.03 -6.47
CA ILE A 521 34.38 -4.72 -7.08
C ILE A 521 33.82 -3.47 -6.42
N ILE A 522 33.82 -3.38 -5.09
CA ILE A 522 33.41 -2.18 -4.35
C ILE A 522 34.23 -0.96 -4.75
N ARG A 523 35.54 -1.12 -4.97
CA ARG A 523 36.40 -0.03 -5.45
C ARG A 523 36.01 0.40 -6.87
N ARG A 524 35.75 -0.54 -7.79
CA ARG A 524 35.25 -0.20 -9.14
C ARG A 524 33.91 0.53 -9.05
N LEU A 525 32.95 0.01 -8.28
CA LEU A 525 31.66 0.63 -8.02
C LEU A 525 31.82 2.07 -7.50
N SER A 526 32.74 2.29 -6.55
CA SER A 526 33.00 3.64 -6.01
C SER A 526 33.54 4.61 -7.07
N HIS A 527 34.36 4.16 -8.01
CA HIS A 527 34.86 5.00 -9.10
C HIS A 527 33.79 5.30 -10.14
N VAL A 528 32.97 4.31 -10.48
CA VAL A 528 31.82 4.47 -11.39
C VAL A 528 30.81 5.44 -10.78
N PHE A 529 30.44 5.23 -9.52
CA PHE A 529 29.58 6.13 -8.73
C PHE A 529 30.12 7.57 -8.79
N HIS A 530 31.41 7.78 -8.50
CA HIS A 530 32.02 9.10 -8.51
C HIS A 530 32.01 9.78 -9.88
N GLY A 531 32.19 9.00 -10.96
CA GLY A 531 32.09 9.49 -12.33
C GLY A 531 30.69 10.04 -12.61
N ILE A 532 29.66 9.24 -12.34
CA ILE A 532 28.26 9.65 -12.56
C ILE A 532 27.91 10.87 -11.71
N THR A 533 28.28 10.88 -10.42
CA THR A 533 27.95 12.01 -9.53
C THR A 533 28.59 13.33 -9.95
N LYS A 534 29.70 13.29 -10.67
CA LYS A 534 30.36 14.50 -11.20
C LYS A 534 29.68 15.04 -12.45
N ASP A 535 29.13 14.14 -13.24
CA ASP A 535 28.45 14.49 -14.48
C ASP A 535 26.99 14.92 -14.24
N LEU A 536 26.43 14.59 -13.06
CA LEU A 536 25.08 14.94 -12.65
C LEU A 536 24.92 16.46 -12.45
N LYS A 537 23.93 17.05 -13.13
CA LYS A 537 23.57 18.46 -13.05
C LYS A 537 22.19 18.66 -12.45
N LYS A 538 21.89 19.88 -12.00
CA LYS A 538 20.54 20.26 -11.54
C LYS A 538 19.49 20.08 -12.64
N SER A 539 19.86 20.39 -13.89
CA SER A 539 19.02 20.17 -15.08
C SER A 539 18.66 18.71 -15.34
N ASP A 540 19.40 17.74 -14.79
CA ASP A 540 19.07 16.31 -14.93
C ASP A 540 17.94 15.89 -13.98
N ILE A 541 17.60 16.74 -13.00
CA ILE A 541 16.56 16.46 -12.01
C ILE A 541 15.28 17.17 -12.44
N VAL A 542 14.38 16.39 -13.05
CA VAL A 542 13.13 16.87 -13.63
C VAL A 542 11.95 16.29 -12.86
N PHE A 543 10.95 17.14 -12.60
CA PHE A 543 9.65 16.76 -12.06
C PHE A 543 8.56 17.09 -13.09
N GLU A 544 7.55 16.23 -13.17
CA GLU A 544 6.41 16.41 -14.08
C GLU A 544 5.18 16.73 -13.22
N LYS A 545 4.48 17.82 -13.52
CA LYS A 545 3.23 18.17 -12.86
C LYS A 545 2.10 18.33 -13.85
N LEU A 546 0.90 17.96 -13.42
CA LEU A 546 -0.32 18.30 -14.15
C LEU A 546 -0.63 19.76 -13.87
N ASN A 547 -0.61 20.59 -14.92
CA ASN A 547 -1.08 21.96 -14.80
C ASN A 547 -2.61 21.93 -14.83
N MET A 548 -3.22 21.94 -13.64
CA MET A 548 -4.65 22.19 -13.51
C MET A 548 -4.80 23.69 -13.74
N GLY A 549 -5.22 24.09 -14.94
CA GLY A 549 -5.33 25.50 -15.33
C GLY A 549 -6.00 26.33 -14.22
N GLU A 550 -5.51 27.56 -14.03
CA GLU A 550 -5.83 28.51 -12.94
C GLU A 550 -7.33 28.89 -12.77
N ASP A 551 -8.28 28.18 -13.38
CA ASP A 551 -9.72 28.49 -13.34
C ASP A 551 -10.55 27.57 -12.41
N PHE A 552 -9.91 26.72 -11.60
CA PHE A 552 -10.61 25.89 -10.59
C PHE A 552 -10.67 26.53 -9.20
N ASP A 553 -10.87 27.85 -9.14
CA ASP A 553 -11.33 28.47 -7.89
C ASP A 553 -12.82 28.15 -7.68
N GLU A 554 -13.14 27.60 -6.51
CA GLU A 554 -14.49 27.33 -6.02
C GLU A 554 -15.32 28.62 -5.88
N GLU A 555 -15.79 29.20 -6.97
CA GLU A 555 -17.01 30.00 -6.96
C GLU A 555 -18.15 29.19 -7.59
N VAL A 556 -18.96 28.59 -6.71
CA VAL A 556 -20.31 28.11 -7.04
C VAL A 556 -21.13 29.31 -7.49
N SER A 557 -21.07 29.63 -8.79
CA SER A 557 -22.02 30.50 -9.45
C SER A 557 -22.92 29.64 -10.34
N THR A 558 -24.17 29.52 -9.90
CA THR A 558 -25.26 28.94 -10.67
C THR A 558 -25.58 29.86 -11.85
N ASP A 559 -25.24 29.48 -13.09
CA ASP A 559 -26.21 29.43 -14.20
C ASP A 559 -25.60 29.11 -15.58
N LYS A 560 -26.25 28.13 -16.23
CA LYS A 560 -26.49 27.95 -17.68
C LYS A 560 -25.42 27.35 -18.61
N LYS A 561 -25.69 26.07 -18.94
CA LYS A 561 -25.65 25.41 -20.26
C LYS A 561 -25.20 26.26 -21.47
N ALA A 562 -24.16 25.83 -22.19
CA ALA A 562 -24.22 24.97 -23.38
C ALA A 562 -22.89 24.98 -24.16
N GLU A 563 -22.49 23.80 -24.68
CA GLU A 563 -21.60 23.56 -25.85
C GLU A 563 -20.13 24.02 -25.69
N GLU A 564 -19.08 23.25 -25.96
CA GLU A 564 -18.78 22.28 -27.02
C GLU A 564 -17.51 21.49 -26.60
N ASP A 565 -17.27 20.34 -27.22
CA ASP A 565 -16.12 19.46 -27.02
C ASP A 565 -14.76 20.21 -27.07
N GLN A 566 -14.18 20.47 -25.91
CA GLN A 566 -12.73 20.64 -25.76
C GLN A 566 -12.25 19.42 -24.98
N GLU A 567 -11.49 18.56 -25.65
CA GLU A 567 -10.59 17.66 -24.96
C GLU A 567 -9.71 18.54 -24.07
N ASP A 568 -9.96 18.52 -22.76
CA ASP A 568 -9.06 19.07 -21.76
C ASP A 568 -7.74 18.33 -21.90
N ILE A 569 -6.85 18.82 -22.76
CA ILE A 569 -5.48 18.34 -22.86
C ILE A 569 -4.81 18.81 -21.58
N GLU A 570 -4.87 17.99 -20.54
CA GLU A 570 -4.03 18.08 -19.36
C GLU A 570 -2.56 18.15 -19.81
N LEU A 571 -2.02 19.37 -19.92
CA LEU A 571 -0.62 19.54 -20.29
C LEU A 571 0.24 19.19 -19.07
N LEU A 572 1.01 18.10 -19.19
CA LEU A 572 2.08 17.79 -18.27
C LEU A 572 3.18 18.84 -18.45
N GLU A 573 3.37 19.67 -17.43
CA GLU A 573 4.46 20.64 -17.35
C GLU A 573 5.68 19.95 -16.75
N THR A 574 6.80 19.97 -17.49
CA THR A 574 8.08 19.44 -17.02
C THR A 574 8.92 20.59 -16.47
N THR A 575 9.24 20.53 -15.19
CA THR A 575 10.04 21.56 -14.53
C THR A 575 11.37 20.97 -14.06
N ASP A 576 12.47 21.59 -14.48
CA ASP A 576 13.81 21.24 -13.99
C ASP A 576 14.17 22.09 -12.75
N LEU A 577 15.07 21.57 -11.90
CA LEU A 577 15.48 22.28 -10.68
C LEU A 577 16.19 23.62 -10.95
N GLU A 578 16.89 23.74 -12.08
CA GLU A 578 17.68 24.94 -12.40
C GLU A 578 16.75 26.11 -12.78
N GLN A 579 15.71 25.83 -13.55
CA GLN A 579 14.65 26.77 -13.90
C GLN A 579 13.88 27.21 -12.66
N LEU A 580 13.53 26.29 -11.75
CA LEU A 580 12.87 26.65 -10.48
C LEU A 580 13.70 27.64 -9.67
N GLU A 581 15.01 27.42 -9.56
CA GLU A 581 15.89 28.33 -8.84
C GLU A 581 16.00 29.70 -9.52
N ILE A 582 16.06 29.74 -10.85
CA ILE A 582 16.09 31.00 -11.61
C ILE A 582 14.79 31.79 -11.40
N ILE A 583 13.64 31.14 -11.56
CA ILE A 583 12.32 31.75 -11.35
C ILE A 583 12.19 32.29 -9.93
N ALA A 584 12.58 31.48 -8.94
CA ALA A 584 12.57 31.88 -7.53
C ALA A 584 13.45 33.11 -7.25
N GLU A 585 14.63 33.19 -7.86
CA GLU A 585 15.51 34.34 -7.69
C GLU A 585 14.95 35.61 -8.32
N GLU A 586 14.31 35.51 -9.48
CA GLU A 586 13.65 36.64 -10.13
C GLU A 586 12.52 37.17 -9.25
N LEU A 587 11.64 36.29 -8.78
CA LEU A 587 10.55 36.63 -7.86
C LEU A 587 11.07 37.25 -6.56
N TYR A 588 12.13 36.70 -5.97
CA TYR A 588 12.73 37.25 -4.76
C TYR A 588 13.29 38.66 -5.01
N ARG A 589 14.01 38.89 -6.12
CA ARG A 589 14.54 40.22 -6.46
C ARG A 589 13.44 41.24 -6.68
N ASP A 590 12.36 40.85 -7.34
CA ASP A 590 11.20 41.72 -7.56
C ASP A 590 10.53 42.10 -6.24
N SER A 591 10.42 41.16 -5.29
CA SER A 591 9.90 41.44 -3.94
C SER A 591 10.76 42.45 -3.17
N GLN A 592 12.09 42.39 -3.31
CA GLN A 592 13.02 43.31 -2.66
C GLN A 592 13.03 44.70 -3.33
N ASN A 593 12.69 44.80 -4.62
CA ASN A 593 12.60 46.07 -5.33
C ASN A 593 11.27 46.79 -5.10
N GLN A 594 10.22 46.08 -4.67
CA GLN A 594 8.89 46.64 -4.38
C GLN A 594 8.71 47.08 -2.92
N GLY A 595 9.54 46.58 -1.99
CA GLY A 595 9.59 47.01 -0.58
C GLY A 595 10.55 48.18 -0.36
#